data_AF-A0A2E2DFH8-F1
#
_entry.id   AF-A0A2E2DFH8-F1
#
_cell.length_a   1.000
_cell.length_b   1.000
_cell.length_c   1.000
_cell.angle_alpha   90.00
_cell.angle_beta   90.00
_cell.angle_gamma   90.00
#
_symmetry.space_group_name_H-M   'P 1'
#
loop_
_entity.id
_entity.type
_entity.pdbx_description
1 polymer ?
#
loop_
_entity_poly.entity_id
_entity_poly.type
_entity_poly.pdbx_seq_one_letter_code
_entity_poly.pdbx_strand_id
1 'polypeptide(L)'
;MTISSQSARDLTANITALSDKSVALMHQRSMSDEAVTTFQNILQKVQEIHDPKAALRSLSAEELDVVRQAHSLAESINISVLSDEGAANLLNAPGHTKDLNNDGLTTIGEGNMLTFPPDNAPASFKAAWEEASDGLSTMDIPTHMIFAVGLANIGREPGDPNWVNPYASPDYDYGAAVSEIIESVEYQYNHNMMSFEQYQKNMSFYNTLTEALA
;
A
#
# COMPACT_ATOMS: atom_id res chain seq x y z
N MET A 1 -15.93 -1.93 -25.86
CA MET A 1 -15.24 -0.84 -25.14
C MET A 1 -13.76 -1.09 -25.29
N THR A 2 -13.10 -0.25 -26.07
CA THR A 2 -11.66 -0.31 -26.34
C THR A 2 -10.93 0.12 -25.08
N ILE A 3 -10.23 -0.82 -24.45
CA ILE A 3 -9.28 -0.52 -23.39
C ILE A 3 -8.25 0.44 -24.01
N SER A 4 -8.19 1.67 -23.50
CA SER A 4 -7.27 2.68 -24.00
C SER A 4 -5.84 2.14 -23.91
N SER A 5 -5.10 2.18 -25.01
CA SER A 5 -3.69 1.77 -25.11
C SER A 5 -2.75 2.56 -24.18
N GLN A 6 -3.29 3.53 -23.45
CA GLN A 6 -2.58 4.35 -22.48
C GLN A 6 -2.49 3.65 -21.10
N SER A 7 -3.56 2.98 -20.65
CA SER A 7 -3.54 2.18 -19.41
C SER A 7 -2.66 0.94 -19.51
N ALA A 8 -2.51 0.38 -20.72
CA ALA A 8 -1.59 -0.74 -20.95
C ALA A 8 -0.12 -0.28 -21.09
N ARG A 9 0.13 1.00 -21.41
CA ARG A 9 1.49 1.56 -21.46
C ARG A 9 2.04 1.90 -20.07
N ASP A 10 1.16 2.16 -19.10
CA ASP A 10 1.57 2.37 -17.69
C ASP A 10 1.99 1.07 -16.99
N LEU A 11 1.55 -0.09 -17.48
CA LEU A 11 2.00 -1.40 -16.98
C LEU A 11 3.39 -1.81 -17.49
N THR A 12 3.94 -1.05 -18.45
CA THR A 12 5.27 -1.26 -19.04
C THR A 12 6.00 0.08 -19.18
N ALA A 13 5.83 1.00 -18.22
CA ALA A 13 6.66 2.19 -18.18
C ALA A 13 8.11 1.72 -18.06
N ASN A 14 8.86 1.81 -19.16
CA ASN A 14 10.32 1.67 -19.19
C ASN A 14 10.86 2.31 -17.90
N ILE A 15 11.47 1.51 -17.03
CA ILE A 15 12.12 2.00 -15.81
C ILE A 15 13.40 2.72 -16.24
N THR A 16 13.24 3.80 -16.99
CA THR A 16 14.35 4.62 -17.51
C THR A 16 14.88 5.49 -16.38
N ALA A 17 14.04 5.79 -15.38
CA ALA A 17 14.39 6.48 -14.14
C ALA A 17 13.39 6.12 -13.03
N LEU A 18 13.88 6.05 -11.80
CA LEU A 18 13.05 6.01 -10.59
C LEU A 18 12.39 7.37 -10.35
N SER A 19 11.21 7.40 -9.71
CA SER A 19 10.56 8.65 -9.30
C SER A 19 11.31 9.31 -8.14
N ASP A 20 11.25 10.64 -8.05
CA ASP A 20 11.85 11.41 -6.93
C ASP A 20 11.38 10.89 -5.56
N LYS A 21 10.10 10.49 -5.47
CA LYS A 21 9.53 9.88 -4.27
C LYS A 21 10.20 8.53 -3.93
N SER A 22 10.41 7.67 -4.92
CA SER A 22 11.08 6.38 -4.71
C SER A 22 12.52 6.58 -4.25
N VAL A 23 13.24 7.52 -4.87
CA VAL A 23 14.61 7.88 -4.51
C VAL A 23 14.68 8.44 -3.09
N ALA A 24 13.79 9.37 -2.74
CA ALA A 24 13.70 9.93 -1.40
C ALA A 24 13.43 8.85 -0.34
N LEU A 25 12.53 7.90 -0.61
CA LEU A 25 12.28 6.76 0.28
C LEU A 25 13.54 5.89 0.47
N MET A 26 14.29 5.61 -0.59
CA MET A 26 15.54 4.85 -0.47
C MET A 26 16.62 5.58 0.32
N HIS A 27 16.76 6.90 0.17
CA HIS A 27 17.70 7.68 0.99
C HIS A 27 17.27 7.75 2.46
N GLN A 28 15.97 7.83 2.75
CA GLN A 28 15.47 7.71 4.12
C GLN A 28 15.85 6.36 4.76
N ARG A 29 16.05 5.33 3.93
CA ARG A 29 16.52 3.99 4.31
C ARG A 29 18.05 3.87 4.32
N SER A 30 18.76 5.00 4.24
CA SER A 30 20.23 5.11 4.25
C SER A 30 20.94 4.45 3.06
N MET A 31 20.26 4.29 1.92
CA MET A 31 20.92 3.86 0.68
C MET A 31 21.77 4.98 0.09
N SER A 32 22.96 4.63 -0.40
CA SER A 32 23.81 5.52 -1.18
C SER A 32 23.27 5.71 -2.60
N ASP A 33 23.69 6.79 -3.28
CA ASP A 33 23.35 7.03 -4.70
C ASP A 33 23.78 5.87 -5.61
N GLU A 34 24.89 5.22 -5.29
CA GLU A 34 25.38 4.03 -5.99
C GLU A 34 24.44 2.83 -5.80
N ALA A 35 23.95 2.61 -4.58
CA ALA A 35 22.98 1.54 -4.30
C ALA A 35 21.63 1.83 -4.96
N VAL A 36 21.18 3.09 -4.99
CA VAL A 36 19.96 3.52 -5.71
C VAL A 36 20.10 3.26 -7.21
N THR A 37 21.25 3.62 -7.80
CA THR A 37 21.56 3.36 -9.22
C THR A 37 21.59 1.85 -9.50
N THR A 38 22.18 1.07 -8.58
CA THR A 38 22.21 -0.38 -8.69
C THR A 38 20.81 -0.98 -8.64
N PHE A 39 19.94 -0.49 -7.75
CA PHE A 39 18.54 -0.93 -7.70
C PHE A 39 17.80 -0.61 -9.01
N GLN A 40 17.99 0.58 -9.58
CA GLN A 40 17.41 0.91 -10.89
C GLN A 40 17.88 -0.06 -11.99
N ASN A 41 19.18 -0.38 -12.02
CA ASN A 41 19.73 -1.33 -12.99
C ASN A 41 19.18 -2.75 -12.80
N ILE A 42 18.94 -3.17 -11.55
CA ILE A 42 18.27 -4.44 -11.24
C ILE A 42 16.88 -4.47 -11.85
N LEU A 43 16.08 -3.42 -11.66
CA LEU A 43 14.73 -3.34 -12.21
C LEU A 43 14.73 -3.42 -13.75
N GLN A 44 15.68 -2.75 -14.42
CA GLN A 44 15.84 -2.84 -15.87
C GLN A 44 16.27 -4.25 -16.31
N LYS A 45 17.19 -4.88 -15.59
CA LYS A 45 17.71 -6.22 -15.88
C LYS A 45 16.60 -7.28 -15.89
N VAL A 46 15.64 -7.18 -14.97
CA VAL A 46 14.60 -8.19 -14.79
C VAL A 46 13.29 -7.88 -15.49
N GLN A 47 13.17 -6.74 -16.17
CA GLN A 47 11.90 -6.24 -16.74
C GLN A 47 11.21 -7.23 -17.71
N GLU A 48 12.00 -8.06 -18.41
CA GLU A 48 11.50 -9.04 -19.39
C GLU A 48 11.19 -10.41 -18.76
N ILE A 49 11.43 -10.58 -17.45
CA ILE A 49 11.18 -11.83 -16.73
C ILE A 49 9.84 -11.72 -16.00
N HIS A 50 8.79 -12.29 -16.59
CA HIS A 50 7.43 -12.16 -16.08
C HIS A 50 7.13 -12.94 -14.79
N ASP A 51 7.90 -13.99 -14.47
CA ASP A 51 7.80 -14.69 -13.18
C ASP A 51 8.67 -13.96 -12.15
N PRO A 52 8.08 -13.31 -11.12
CA PRO A 52 8.83 -12.53 -10.12
C PRO A 52 9.84 -13.37 -9.35
N LYS A 53 9.53 -14.64 -9.07
CA LYS A 53 10.45 -15.53 -8.36
C LYS A 53 11.59 -15.97 -9.27
N ALA A 54 11.34 -16.16 -10.57
CA ALA A 54 12.41 -16.40 -11.54
C ALA A 54 13.31 -15.17 -11.70
N ALA A 55 12.73 -13.97 -11.74
CA ALA A 55 13.45 -12.71 -11.79
C ALA A 55 14.39 -12.55 -10.59
N LEU A 56 13.88 -12.73 -9.36
CA LEU A 56 14.70 -12.68 -8.14
C LEU A 56 15.81 -13.74 -8.13
N ARG A 57 15.57 -14.95 -8.63
CA ARG A 57 16.59 -16.01 -8.73
C ARG A 57 17.69 -15.70 -9.76
N SER A 58 17.44 -14.79 -10.70
CA SER A 58 18.43 -14.36 -11.69
C SER A 58 19.44 -13.34 -11.15
N LEU A 59 19.17 -12.80 -9.95
CA LEU A 59 20.01 -11.80 -9.30
C LEU A 59 21.17 -12.43 -8.54
N SER A 60 22.30 -11.72 -8.47
CA SER A 60 23.42 -12.08 -7.60
C SER A 60 23.06 -11.85 -6.13
N ALA A 61 23.90 -12.35 -5.21
CA ALA A 61 23.72 -12.13 -3.78
C ALA A 61 23.81 -10.63 -3.41
N GLU A 62 24.70 -9.89 -4.07
CA GLU A 62 24.86 -8.44 -3.90
C GLU A 62 23.64 -7.68 -4.42
N GLU A 63 23.12 -8.08 -5.59
CA GLU A 63 21.90 -7.49 -6.15
C GLU A 63 20.68 -7.76 -5.24
N LEU A 64 20.55 -8.97 -4.69
CA LEU A 64 19.50 -9.29 -3.71
C LEU A 64 19.64 -8.48 -2.42
N ASP A 65 20.86 -8.19 -1.96
CA ASP A 65 21.05 -7.33 -0.79
C ASP A 65 20.66 -5.88 -1.08
N VAL A 66 20.91 -5.38 -2.30
CA VAL A 66 20.42 -4.06 -2.74
C VAL A 66 18.89 -4.02 -2.76
N VAL A 67 18.22 -5.06 -3.27
CA VAL A 67 16.74 -5.17 -3.21
C VAL A 67 16.25 -5.19 -1.76
N ARG A 68 16.90 -5.98 -0.90
CA ARG A 68 16.59 -6.05 0.54
C ARG A 68 16.66 -4.68 1.20
N GLN A 69 17.74 -3.92 0.95
CA GLN A 69 17.92 -2.56 1.48
C GLN A 69 16.87 -1.59 0.91
N ALA A 70 16.62 -1.68 -0.41
CA ALA A 70 15.63 -0.86 -1.10
C ALA A 70 14.25 -1.00 -0.49
N HIS A 71 13.89 -2.16 0.06
CA HIS A 71 12.62 -2.41 0.74
C HIS A 71 12.70 -2.44 2.28
N SER A 72 13.84 -2.08 2.88
CA SER A 72 14.08 -2.11 4.34
C SER A 72 13.78 -3.46 5.01
N LEU A 73 14.01 -4.56 4.30
CA LEU A 73 13.86 -5.88 4.89
C LEU A 73 15.00 -6.15 5.88
N ALA A 74 14.65 -6.61 7.09
CA ALA A 74 15.62 -6.91 8.13
C ALA A 74 16.48 -8.14 7.80
N GLU A 75 15.86 -9.16 7.18
CA GLU A 75 16.49 -10.43 6.85
C GLU A 75 16.79 -10.55 5.35
N SER A 76 17.72 -11.44 5.01
CA SER A 76 18.00 -11.82 3.62
C SER A 76 16.76 -12.40 2.95
N ILE A 77 16.58 -12.12 1.66
CA ILE A 77 15.40 -12.55 0.91
C ILE A 77 15.43 -14.08 0.72
N ASN A 78 14.46 -14.78 1.31
CA ASN A 78 14.23 -16.20 1.07
C ASN A 78 13.16 -16.41 -0.01
N ILE A 79 13.59 -16.52 -1.27
CA ILE A 79 12.67 -16.61 -2.43
C ILE A 79 11.71 -17.82 -2.35
N SER A 80 12.10 -18.89 -1.65
CA SER A 80 11.31 -20.13 -1.59
C SER A 80 10.00 -20.02 -0.80
N VAL A 81 9.91 -19.04 0.11
CA VAL A 81 8.74 -18.85 0.98
C VAL A 81 7.89 -17.65 0.58
N LEU A 82 8.33 -16.84 -0.39
CA LEU A 82 7.58 -15.68 -0.83
C LEU A 82 6.27 -16.08 -1.51
N SER A 83 5.23 -15.27 -1.32
CA SER A 83 4.07 -15.26 -2.21
C SER A 83 4.47 -14.68 -3.58
N ASP A 84 3.63 -14.87 -4.60
CA ASP A 84 3.88 -14.26 -5.91
C ASP A 84 3.79 -12.74 -5.83
N GLU A 85 2.87 -12.22 -5.04
CA GLU A 85 2.76 -10.78 -4.73
C GLU A 85 3.97 -10.25 -3.97
N GLY A 86 4.39 -10.93 -2.90
CA GLY A 86 5.56 -10.53 -2.13
C GLY A 86 6.83 -10.49 -2.97
N ALA A 87 6.99 -11.44 -3.89
CA ALA A 87 8.08 -11.45 -4.85
C ALA A 87 7.95 -10.32 -5.90
N ALA A 88 6.76 -10.09 -6.45
CA ALA A 88 6.51 -9.02 -7.42
C ALA A 88 6.80 -7.64 -6.82
N ASN A 89 6.39 -7.41 -5.57
CA ASN A 89 6.57 -6.12 -4.92
C ASN A 89 8.02 -5.80 -4.54
N LEU A 90 8.91 -6.80 -4.46
CA LEU A 90 10.36 -6.57 -4.36
C LEU A 90 10.98 -6.08 -5.68
N LEU A 91 10.26 -6.22 -6.79
CA LEU A 91 10.66 -5.77 -8.12
C LEU A 91 9.92 -4.48 -8.54
N ASN A 92 9.26 -3.82 -7.58
CA ASN A 92 8.64 -2.53 -7.77
C ASN A 92 9.45 -1.45 -7.06
N ALA A 93 9.50 -0.25 -7.63
CA ALA A 93 10.12 0.89 -6.94
C ALA A 93 9.41 1.16 -5.60
N PRO A 94 10.14 1.52 -4.52
CA PRO A 94 9.53 1.90 -3.25
C PRO A 94 8.41 2.93 -3.40
N GLY A 95 7.24 2.63 -2.83
CA GLY A 95 6.03 3.46 -2.97
C GLY A 95 5.13 3.11 -4.15
N HIS A 96 5.47 2.08 -4.94
CA HIS A 96 4.67 1.56 -6.04
C HIS A 96 4.23 0.10 -5.84
N THR A 97 4.19 -0.37 -4.59
CA THR A 97 3.75 -1.72 -4.25
C THR A 97 2.26 -1.91 -4.54
N LYS A 98 1.86 -3.16 -4.80
CA LYS A 98 0.53 -3.53 -5.27
C LYS A 98 -0.02 -4.71 -4.47
N ASP A 99 -1.24 -4.56 -3.99
CA ASP A 99 -2.10 -5.66 -3.56
C ASP A 99 -2.66 -6.34 -4.84
N LEU A 100 -2.03 -7.43 -5.26
CA LEU A 100 -2.28 -8.13 -6.52
C LEU A 100 -3.42 -9.14 -6.39
N ASN A 101 -3.56 -9.75 -5.21
CA ASN A 101 -4.66 -10.68 -4.92
C ASN A 101 -5.92 -9.96 -4.41
N ASN A 102 -5.81 -8.65 -4.16
CA ASN A 102 -6.87 -7.75 -3.73
C ASN A 102 -7.47 -8.12 -2.38
N ASP A 103 -6.64 -8.60 -1.44
CA ASP A 103 -7.07 -9.04 -0.12
C ASP A 103 -7.04 -7.96 0.96
N GLY A 104 -6.64 -6.74 0.60
CA GLY A 104 -6.54 -5.61 1.51
C GLY A 104 -5.22 -5.54 2.26
N LEU A 105 -4.32 -6.50 2.07
CA LEU A 105 -2.94 -6.50 2.54
C LEU A 105 -2.01 -6.46 1.34
N THR A 106 -0.99 -5.60 1.41
CA THR A 106 0.10 -5.64 0.42
C THR A 106 1.26 -6.43 0.99
N THR A 107 1.67 -7.51 0.34
CA THR A 107 2.87 -8.27 0.72
C THR A 107 4.12 -7.69 0.05
N ILE A 108 5.20 -7.46 0.80
CA ILE A 108 6.53 -7.11 0.27
C ILE A 108 7.54 -8.08 0.88
N GLY A 109 8.14 -8.95 0.06
CA GLY A 109 8.89 -10.08 0.59
C GLY A 109 7.97 -10.98 1.43
N GLU A 110 8.30 -11.17 2.71
CA GLU A 110 7.47 -11.92 3.67
C GLU A 110 6.59 -10.99 4.54
N GLY A 111 6.79 -9.68 4.45
CA GLY A 111 6.08 -8.71 5.27
C GLY A 111 4.72 -8.35 4.70
N ASN A 112 3.70 -8.26 5.55
CA ASN A 112 2.38 -7.75 5.20
C ASN A 112 2.22 -6.30 5.65
N MET A 113 1.70 -5.47 4.76
CA MET A 113 1.53 -4.03 4.96
C MET A 113 0.07 -3.66 4.81
N LEU A 114 -0.41 -2.77 5.68
CA LEU A 114 -1.67 -2.08 5.47
C LEU A 114 -1.42 -0.88 4.55
N THR A 115 -2.03 -0.89 3.38
CA THR A 115 -2.02 0.25 2.45
C THR A 115 -3.39 0.91 2.47
N PHE A 116 -3.40 2.21 2.77
CA PHE A 116 -4.63 2.98 2.85
C PHE A 116 -4.47 4.36 2.21
N PRO A 117 -5.43 4.83 1.40
CA PRO A 117 -6.59 4.08 0.91
C PRO A 117 -6.20 2.87 0.04
N PRO A 118 -7.05 1.84 -0.07
CA PRO A 118 -6.81 0.71 -0.97
C PRO A 118 -6.56 1.16 -2.41
N ASP A 119 -5.75 0.39 -3.15
CA ASP A 119 -5.39 0.70 -4.53
C ASP A 119 -6.60 0.76 -5.48
N ASN A 120 -7.66 0.05 -5.14
CA ASN A 120 -8.93 0.03 -5.86
C ASN A 120 -10.02 0.95 -5.27
N ALA A 121 -9.72 1.72 -4.23
CA ALA A 121 -10.65 2.73 -3.74
C ALA A 121 -10.97 3.76 -4.85
N PRO A 122 -12.20 4.29 -4.91
CA PRO A 122 -12.57 5.33 -5.87
C PRO A 122 -11.62 6.53 -5.82
N ALA A 123 -11.35 7.13 -6.98
CA ALA A 123 -10.48 8.30 -7.07
C ALA A 123 -10.99 9.47 -6.21
N SER A 124 -12.31 9.63 -6.10
CA SER A 124 -12.94 10.60 -5.19
C SER A 124 -12.60 10.35 -3.72
N PHE A 125 -12.66 9.09 -3.27
CA PHE A 125 -12.31 8.74 -1.89
C PHE A 125 -10.81 8.98 -1.62
N LYS A 126 -9.94 8.64 -2.57
CA LYS A 126 -8.50 8.90 -2.44
C LYS A 126 -8.20 10.40 -2.33
N ALA A 127 -8.85 11.22 -3.14
CA ALA A 127 -8.69 12.68 -3.09
C ALA A 127 -9.21 13.26 -1.77
N ALA A 128 -10.39 12.82 -1.31
CA ALA A 128 -10.95 13.25 -0.03
C ALA A 128 -10.07 12.85 1.17
N TRP A 129 -9.48 11.64 1.13
CA TRP A 129 -8.51 11.21 2.13
C TRP A 129 -7.24 12.06 2.12
N GLU A 130 -6.69 12.34 0.93
CA GLU A 130 -5.53 13.21 0.78
C GLU A 130 -5.80 14.59 1.37
N GLU A 131 -6.95 15.19 1.05
CA GLU A 131 -7.39 16.49 1.59
C GLU A 131 -7.53 16.45 3.13
N ALA A 132 -8.21 15.45 3.68
CA ALA A 132 -8.37 15.31 5.13
C ALA A 132 -7.04 15.05 5.86
N SER A 133 -6.05 14.49 5.16
CA SER A 133 -4.71 14.22 5.70
C SER A 133 -3.71 15.36 5.48
N ASP A 134 -4.08 16.41 4.74
CA ASP A 134 -3.15 17.48 4.41
C ASP A 134 -2.60 18.18 5.67
N GLY A 135 -1.29 18.39 5.68
CA GLY A 135 -0.58 18.97 6.82
C GLY A 135 -0.49 18.07 8.07
N LEU A 136 -1.09 16.88 8.09
CA LEU A 136 -0.96 15.94 9.21
C LEU A 136 0.29 15.07 9.07
N SER A 137 0.94 14.79 10.20
CA SER A 137 1.94 13.71 10.22
C SER A 137 1.25 12.35 10.12
N THR A 138 1.96 11.31 9.67
CA THR A 138 1.40 9.95 9.63
C THR A 138 0.89 9.47 10.99
N MET A 139 1.53 9.89 12.09
CA MET A 139 1.10 9.56 13.45
C MET A 139 -0.16 10.32 13.89
N ASP A 140 -0.53 11.36 13.15
CA ASP A 140 -1.73 12.15 13.41
C ASP A 140 -2.97 11.70 12.64
N ILE A 141 -2.79 10.85 11.63
CA ILE A 141 -3.89 10.26 10.88
C ILE A 141 -4.57 9.18 11.76
N PRO A 142 -5.89 9.29 12.03
CA PRO A 142 -6.62 8.27 12.78
C PRO A 142 -6.61 6.90 12.08
N THR A 143 -6.41 5.84 12.86
CA THR A 143 -6.19 4.49 12.35
C THR A 143 -7.47 3.66 12.24
N HIS A 144 -8.63 4.15 12.70
CA HIS A 144 -9.87 3.35 12.75
C HIS A 144 -10.27 2.82 11.37
N MET A 145 -10.33 3.68 10.35
CA MET A 145 -10.60 3.24 8.97
C MET A 145 -9.51 2.33 8.42
N ILE A 146 -8.24 2.63 8.71
CA ILE A 146 -7.10 1.82 8.24
C ILE A 146 -7.22 0.39 8.75
N PHE A 147 -7.57 0.21 10.04
CA PHE A 147 -7.76 -1.11 10.63
C PHE A 147 -9.08 -1.76 10.22
N ALA A 148 -10.17 -1.01 10.07
CA ALA A 148 -11.42 -1.56 9.55
C ALA A 148 -11.22 -2.18 8.16
N VAL A 149 -10.45 -1.52 7.30
CA VAL A 149 -10.09 -2.04 5.96
C VAL A 149 -9.05 -3.14 6.02
N GLY A 150 -7.90 -2.85 6.61
CA GLY A 150 -6.75 -3.74 6.61
C GLY A 150 -6.97 -5.06 7.35
N LEU A 151 -7.91 -5.09 8.30
CA LEU A 151 -8.20 -6.30 9.08
C LEU A 151 -9.47 -7.02 8.60
N ALA A 152 -10.18 -6.48 7.60
CA ALA A 152 -11.46 -7.03 7.13
C ALA A 152 -11.36 -8.50 6.66
N ASN A 153 -10.19 -8.87 6.13
CA ASN A 153 -9.95 -10.19 5.52
C ASN A 153 -8.97 -11.05 6.32
N ILE A 154 -8.61 -10.67 7.56
CA ILE A 154 -7.72 -11.53 8.36
C ILE A 154 -8.33 -12.91 8.54
N GLY A 155 -7.58 -13.94 8.13
CA GLY A 155 -7.99 -15.34 8.18
C GLY A 155 -8.95 -15.78 7.07
N ARG A 156 -9.11 -14.98 6.01
CA ARG A 156 -9.89 -15.31 4.81
C ARG A 156 -9.05 -15.04 3.56
N GLU A 157 -8.96 -15.98 2.65
CA GLU A 157 -8.11 -15.85 1.45
C GLU A 157 -8.94 -15.73 0.17
N PRO A 158 -8.47 -14.97 -0.84
CA PRO A 158 -9.04 -15.01 -2.18
C PRO A 158 -9.14 -16.44 -2.70
N GLY A 159 -10.38 -16.92 -2.89
CA GLY A 159 -10.67 -18.31 -3.28
C GLY A 159 -11.56 -19.07 -2.30
N ASP A 160 -11.75 -18.57 -1.07
CA ASP A 160 -12.71 -19.14 -0.12
C ASP A 160 -14.16 -19.00 -0.62
N PRO A 161 -15.05 -19.98 -0.33
CA PRO A 161 -16.47 -19.83 -0.62
C PRO A 161 -17.06 -18.61 0.09
N ASN A 162 -17.64 -17.68 -0.67
CA ASN A 162 -18.18 -16.39 -0.21
C ASN A 162 -17.13 -15.36 0.23
N TRP A 163 -15.88 -15.50 -0.20
CA TRP A 163 -14.90 -14.45 -0.02
C TRP A 163 -15.31 -13.18 -0.78
N VAL A 164 -15.30 -12.05 -0.08
CA VAL A 164 -15.48 -10.71 -0.63
C VAL A 164 -14.54 -9.81 0.17
N ASN A 165 -13.61 -9.13 -0.50
CA ASN A 165 -12.97 -7.96 0.12
C ASN A 165 -14.00 -6.82 0.08
N PRO A 166 -14.60 -6.42 1.22
CA PRO A 166 -15.71 -5.48 1.19
C PRO A 166 -15.29 -4.14 0.58
N TYR A 167 -14.06 -3.69 0.85
CA TYR A 167 -13.52 -2.42 0.38
C TYR A 167 -13.03 -2.43 -1.06
N ALA A 168 -12.99 -3.62 -1.68
CA ALA A 168 -12.72 -3.76 -3.10
C ALA A 168 -13.98 -3.79 -3.96
N SER A 169 -15.15 -3.90 -3.35
CA SER A 169 -16.41 -4.00 -4.08
C SER A 169 -16.69 -2.69 -4.82
N PRO A 170 -17.07 -2.72 -6.11
CA PRO A 170 -17.52 -1.53 -6.82
C PRO A 170 -18.69 -0.80 -6.15
N ASP A 171 -19.51 -1.56 -5.40
CA ASP A 171 -20.68 -1.05 -4.69
C ASP A 171 -20.36 -0.68 -3.23
N TYR A 172 -19.07 -0.65 -2.83
CA TYR A 172 -18.69 -0.28 -1.47
C TYR A 172 -18.93 1.22 -1.22
N ASP A 173 -19.75 1.52 -0.22
CA ASP A 173 -20.05 2.89 0.18
C ASP A 173 -19.04 3.38 1.23
N TYR A 174 -18.01 4.07 0.76
CA TYR A 174 -17.02 4.69 1.64
C TYR A 174 -17.61 5.80 2.52
N GLY A 175 -18.68 6.49 2.11
CA GLY A 175 -19.34 7.51 2.92
C GLY A 175 -20.09 6.90 4.10
N ALA A 176 -20.81 5.81 3.87
CA ALA A 176 -21.43 5.01 4.93
C ALA A 176 -20.36 4.47 5.90
N ALA A 177 -19.24 3.97 5.36
CA ALA A 177 -18.12 3.50 6.17
C ALA A 177 -17.53 4.57 7.09
N VAL A 178 -17.34 5.80 6.60
CA VAL A 178 -16.87 6.93 7.42
C VAL A 178 -17.88 7.22 8.53
N SER A 179 -19.18 7.19 8.21
CA SER A 179 -20.25 7.41 9.19
C SER A 179 -20.22 6.37 10.32
N GLU A 180 -20.06 5.08 9.98
CA GLU A 180 -19.92 4.00 10.98
C GLU A 180 -18.67 4.19 11.87
N ILE A 181 -17.57 4.69 11.31
CA ILE A 181 -16.36 4.98 12.09
C ILE A 181 -16.57 6.16 13.03
N ILE A 182 -17.27 7.22 12.61
CA ILE A 182 -17.65 8.33 13.49
C ILE A 182 -18.47 7.82 14.68
N GLU A 183 -19.49 6.99 14.44
CA GLU A 183 -20.31 6.38 15.50
C GLU A 183 -19.44 5.54 16.46
N SER A 184 -18.47 4.78 15.94
CA SER A 184 -17.52 4.03 16.76
C SER A 184 -16.62 4.95 17.59
N VAL A 185 -16.15 6.08 17.05
CA VAL A 185 -15.34 7.06 17.78
C VAL A 185 -16.15 7.70 18.92
N GLU A 186 -17.39 8.09 18.66
CA GLU A 186 -18.32 8.60 19.67
C GLU A 186 -18.58 7.56 20.76
N TYR A 187 -18.83 6.31 20.38
CA TYR A 187 -19.02 5.21 21.32
C TYR A 187 -17.81 5.05 22.24
N GLN A 188 -16.60 4.99 21.68
CA GLN A 188 -15.36 4.81 22.44
C GLN A 188 -15.15 5.95 23.44
N TYR A 189 -15.41 7.20 23.04
CA TYR A 189 -15.33 8.34 23.94
C TYR A 189 -16.36 8.25 25.07
N ASN A 190 -17.63 8.01 24.74
CA ASN A 190 -18.73 7.91 25.71
C ASN A 190 -18.56 6.75 26.71
N HIS A 191 -17.74 5.75 26.38
CA HIS A 191 -17.41 4.61 27.23
C HIS A 191 -16.03 4.72 27.89
N ASN A 192 -15.41 5.91 27.91
CA ASN A 192 -14.11 6.18 28.53
C ASN A 192 -12.94 5.34 27.97
N MET A 193 -13.03 4.90 26.71
CA MET A 193 -11.97 4.17 26.00
C MET A 193 -10.99 5.11 25.29
N MET A 194 -11.31 6.40 25.24
CA MET A 194 -10.56 7.42 24.51
C MET A 194 -10.52 8.73 25.31
N SER A 195 -9.38 9.44 25.28
CA SER A 195 -9.27 10.77 25.87
C SER A 195 -10.08 11.79 25.06
N PHE A 196 -10.47 12.89 25.70
CA PHE A 196 -11.15 13.98 24.99
C PHE A 196 -10.30 14.58 23.86
N GLU A 197 -8.99 14.70 24.06
CA GLU A 197 -8.05 15.20 23.05
C GLU A 197 -8.01 14.28 21.82
N GLN A 198 -7.89 12.96 22.02
CA GLN A 198 -7.89 12.01 20.93
C GLN A 198 -9.25 11.97 20.20
N TYR A 199 -10.34 12.11 20.95
CA TYR A 199 -11.69 12.21 20.39
C TYR A 199 -11.82 13.43 19.47
N GLN A 200 -11.41 14.62 19.93
CA GLN A 200 -11.45 15.84 19.12
C GLN A 200 -10.61 15.71 17.84
N LYS A 201 -9.41 15.13 17.95
CA LYS A 201 -8.53 14.89 16.80
C LYS A 201 -9.18 13.95 15.77
N ASN A 202 -9.72 12.82 16.22
CA ASN A 202 -10.38 11.85 15.35
C ASN A 202 -11.62 12.46 14.68
N MET A 203 -12.47 13.16 15.46
CA MET A 203 -13.67 13.81 14.91
C MET A 203 -13.34 14.91 13.92
N SER A 204 -12.29 15.72 14.18
CA SER A 204 -11.84 16.74 13.23
C SER A 204 -11.48 16.11 11.88
N PHE A 205 -10.67 15.05 11.89
CA PHE A 205 -10.28 14.35 10.67
C PHE A 205 -11.48 13.75 9.93
N TYR A 206 -12.35 13.01 10.63
CA TYR A 206 -13.48 12.33 9.98
C TYR A 206 -14.57 13.29 9.49
N ASN A 207 -14.76 14.44 10.15
CA ASN A 207 -15.65 15.49 9.65
C ASN A 207 -15.08 16.12 8.37
N THR A 208 -13.79 16.45 8.33
CA THR A 208 -13.16 16.96 7.10
C THR A 208 -13.23 15.94 5.96
N LEU A 209 -13.00 14.66 6.26
CA LEU A 209 -13.16 13.59 5.27
C LEU A 209 -14.61 13.50 4.75
N THR A 210 -15.60 13.64 5.64
CA THR A 210 -17.02 13.64 5.25
C THR A 210 -17.36 14.82 4.35
N GLU A 211 -16.86 16.01 4.67
CA GLU A 211 -17.05 17.23 3.87
C GLU A 211 -16.41 17.09 2.48
N ALA A 212 -15.20 16.51 2.39
CA ALA A 212 -14.50 16.30 1.13
C ALA A 212 -15.12 15.20 0.25
N LEU A 213 -15.97 14.32 0.82
CA LEU A 213 -16.71 13.30 0.07
C LEU A 213 -18.04 13.81 -0.53
N ALA A 214 -18.53 14.98 -0.11
CA ALA A 214 -19.81 15.55 -0.50
C ALA A 214 -19.76 16.26 -1.87
#